data_AF-A0A410R975-F1
#
_entry.id   AF-A0A410R975-F1
#
_cell.length_a   1.000
_cell.length_b   1.000
_cell.length_c   1.000
_cell.angle_alpha   90.00
_cell.angle_beta   90.00
_cell.angle_gamma   90.00
#
_symmetry.space_group_name_H-M   'P 1'
#
loop_
_entity.id
_entity.type
_entity.pdbx_description
1 polymer ?
#
loop_
_entity_poly.entity_id
_entity_poly.type
_entity_poly.pdbx_seq_one_letter_code
_entity_poly.pdbx_strand_id
1 'polypeptide(L)' 'DFVYQFKGMCYFTNGTERVRLVTRYIYNREEYARFDSDVGVYRAVTPLGPPAAE' A
#
# COMPACT_ATOMS: atom_id res chain seq x y z
N ASP A 1 -20.01 -12.81 0.68
CA ASP A 1 -19.27 -12.03 -0.33
C ASP A 1 -17.88 -11.68 0.16
N PHE A 2 -16.89 -11.90 -0.70
CA PHE A 2 -15.50 -11.55 -0.46
C PHE A 2 -15.04 -10.62 -1.58
N VAL A 3 -14.29 -9.57 -1.22
CA VAL A 3 -13.78 -8.59 -2.18
C VAL A 3 -12.29 -8.41 -1.97
N TYR A 4 -11.51 -8.38 -3.05
CA TYR A 4 -10.13 -7.93 -3.03
C TYR A 4 -10.02 -6.61 -3.78
N GLN A 5 -9.28 -5.65 -3.22
CA GLN A 5 -9.02 -4.36 -3.86
C GLN A 5 -7.52 -4.08 -3.88
N PHE A 6 -7.08 -3.51 -4.99
CA PHE A 6 -5.76 -2.90 -5.13
C PHE A 6 -5.95 -1.40 -5.36
N LYS A 7 -5.19 -0.58 -4.64
CA LYS A 7 -5.18 0.87 -4.83
C LYS A 7 -3.74 1.36 -4.98
N GLY A 8 -3.39 1.84 -6.17
CA GLY A 8 -2.14 2.54 -6.44
C GLY A 8 -2.35 4.04 -6.40
N MET A 9 -1.74 4.72 -5.42
CA MET A 9 -1.89 6.16 -5.23
C MET A 9 -0.56 6.88 -5.42
N CYS A 10 -0.60 8.02 -6.07
CA CYS A 10 0.53 8.91 -6.25
C CYS A 10 0.24 10.25 -5.55
N TYR A 11 1.12 10.65 -4.65
CA TYR A 11 1.05 11.92 -3.94
C TYR A 11 2.13 12.86 -4.47
N PHE A 12 1.73 14.04 -4.90
CA PHE A 12 2.59 15.05 -5.51
C PHE A 12 2.68 16.27 -4.59
N THR A 13 3.90 16.79 -4.38
CA THR A 13 4.14 18.04 -3.64
C THR A 13 5.04 18.93 -4.48
N ASN A 14 4.66 20.21 -4.61
CA ASN A 14 5.33 21.21 -5.47
C ASN A 14 5.54 20.69 -6.91
N GLY A 15 4.45 20.34 -7.59
CA GLY A 15 4.54 19.68 -8.90
C GLY A 15 5.12 18.27 -8.76
N THR A 16 6.21 17.98 -9.46
CA THR A 16 6.90 16.67 -9.39
C THR A 16 8.21 16.73 -8.60
N GLU A 17 8.46 17.80 -7.84
CA GLU A 17 9.65 17.95 -7.00
C GLU A 17 9.75 16.82 -5.96
N ARG A 18 8.62 16.51 -5.28
CA ARG A 18 8.51 15.33 -4.43
C ARG A 18 7.29 14.50 -4.82
N VAL A 19 7.54 13.23 -5.14
CA VAL A 19 6.52 12.23 -5.47
C VAL A 19 6.60 11.07 -4.50
N ARG A 20 5.46 10.66 -3.94
CA ARG A 20 5.35 9.48 -3.09
C ARG A 20 4.33 8.50 -3.67
N LEU A 21 4.78 7.26 -3.88
CA LEU A 21 3.93 6.15 -4.31
C LEU A 21 3.48 5.36 -3.08
N VAL A 22 2.18 5.09 -2.99
CA VAL A 22 1.63 4.15 -2.00
C VAL A 22 0.74 3.15 -2.72
N THR A 23 1.08 1.87 -2.63
CA THR A 23 0.18 0.78 -3.07
C THR A 23 -0.42 0.11 -1.86
N ARG A 24 -1.73 -0.18 -1.91
CA ARG A 24 -2.48 -0.81 -0.83
C ARG A 24 -3.20 -2.04 -1.34
N TYR A 25 -3.05 -3.14 -0.61
CA TYR A 25 -3.75 -4.40 -0.83
C TYR A 25 -4.76 -4.59 0.27
N ILE A 26 -6.03 -4.73 -0.12
CA ILE A 26 -7.17 -4.70 0.78
C ILE A 26 -8.01 -5.95 0.57
N TYR A 27 -8.29 -6.65 1.66
CA TYR A 27 -9.25 -7.74 1.69
C TYR A 27 -10.50 -7.27 2.42
N ASN A 28 -11.64 -7.35 1.73
CA ASN A 28 -12.89 -6.71 2.07
C ASN A 28 -12.72 -5.21 2.32
N ARG A 29 -12.54 -4.81 3.58
CA ARG A 29 -12.33 -3.41 4.01
C ARG A 29 -11.05 -3.23 4.84
N GLU A 30 -10.25 -4.29 4.97
CA GLU A 30 -9.02 -4.32 5.76
C GLU A 30 -7.81 -4.28 4.83
N GLU A 31 -7.00 -3.25 4.94
CA GLU A 31 -5.71 -3.18 4.26
C GLU A 31 -4.73 -4.11 4.96
N TYR A 32 -4.25 -5.16 4.28
CA TYR A 32 -3.39 -6.17 4.88
C TYR A 32 -1.91 -5.98 4.51
N ALA A 33 -1.60 -5.39 3.34
CA ALA A 33 -0.23 -5.11 2.91
C ALA A 33 -0.13 -3.75 2.20
N ARG A 34 1.01 -3.09 2.39
CA ARG A 34 1.30 -1.77 1.81
C ARG A 34 2.74 -1.70 1.31
N PHE A 35 2.93 -1.13 0.13
CA PHE A 35 4.21 -0.50 -0.24
C PHE A 35 4.09 1.01 -0.11
N ASP A 36 5.12 1.62 0.44
CA ASP A 36 5.23 3.06 0.60
C ASP A 36 6.62 3.46 0.12
N SER A 37 6.74 4.34 -0.87
CA SER A 37 8.05 4.71 -1.43
C SER A 37 8.96 5.40 -0.42
N ASP A 38 8.39 6.03 0.61
CA ASP A 38 9.17 6.63 1.70
C ASP A 38 9.77 5.54 2.63
N VAL A 39 9.22 4.32 2.62
CA VAL A 39 9.72 3.15 3.36
C VAL A 39 10.58 2.23 2.48
N GLY A 40 10.21 2.08 1.21
CA GLY A 40 10.97 1.35 0.19
C GLY A 40 10.75 -0.17 0.13
N VAL A 41 9.94 -0.75 1.02
CA VAL A 41 9.64 -2.19 1.06
C VAL A 41 8.17 -2.46 1.34
N TYR A 42 7.69 -3.65 0.98
CA TYR A 42 6.33 -4.09 1.33
C TYR A 42 6.27 -4.45 2.81
N ARG A 43 5.29 -3.89 3.53
CA ARG A 43 5.06 -4.19 4.94
C ARG A 43 3.66 -4.71 5.19
N ALA A 44 3.58 -5.66 6.10
CA ALA A 44 2.33 -6.12 6.67
C ALA A 44 1.70 -4.97 7.48
N VAL A 45 0.43 -4.67 7.20
CA VAL A 45 -0.36 -3.68 7.94
C VAL A 45 -1.16 -4.35 9.05
N THR A 46 -1.56 -5.61 8.82
CA THR A 46 -2.29 -6.44 9.78
C THR A 46 -1.70 -7.86 9.80
N PRO A 47 -2.13 -8.76 10.72
CA PRO A 47 -1.60 -10.12 10.80
C PRO A 47 -1.86 -11.00 9.57
N LEU A 48 -2.75 -10.60 8.66
CA LEU A 48 -2.93 -11.26 7.36
C LEU A 48 -1.84 -10.88 6.34
N GLY A 49 -1.11 -9.79 6.61
CA GLY A 49 -0.09 -9.21 5.75
C GLY A 49 1.24 -9.95 5.59
N PRO A 50 1.77 -10.69 6.59
CA PRO A 50 3.11 -11.27 6.51
C PRO A 50 3.40 -12.12 5.26
N PRO A 51 2.47 -12.93 4.71
CA PRO A 51 2.72 -13.67 3.47
C PRO A 51 2.97 -12.80 2.23
N ALA A 52 2.61 -11.51 2.29
CA ALA A 52 2.73 -10.53 1.21
C ALA A 52 3.70 -9.39 1.55
N ALA A 53 4.49 -9.54 2.62
CA ALA A 53 5.44 -8.56 3.11
C ALA A 53 6.86 -9.12 3.11
N GLU A 54 7.85 -8.22 3.19
CA GLU A 54 9.28 -8.54 3.33
C GLU A 54 9.71 -8.67 4.79
#